data_AF-A0A7J7P4K8-F1
#
_entry.id   AF-A0A7J7P4K8-F1
#
_cell.length_a   1.000
_cell.length_b   1.000
_cell.length_c   1.000
_cell.angle_alpha   90.00
_cell.angle_beta   90.00
_cell.angle_gamma   90.00
#
_symmetry.space_group_name_H-M   'P 1'
#
loop_
_entity.id
_entity.type
_entity.pdbx_description
1 polymer ?
#
loop_
_entity_poly.entity_id
_entity_poly.type
_entity_poly.pdbx_seq_one_letter_code
_entity_poly.pdbx_strand_id
1 'polypeptide(L)'
;MSSTNLCDAATLPRYPTIFVFKDSTVDPSNNDFLPAMIKSNFFPYGQDFPDHIPTGRFTNGRLITNFLASLLEIKELLPPYMDPMLSKDKHRRVLALRLLDWGWISARTRAIPELRAPTEEYAIPVVYHTVGCCGSGFWAIGPLCNAATPTCSNPSQFIFWDAVHPTEEVYKVAATLAADKLL
;
A
#
# COMPACT_ATOMS: atom_id res chain seq x y z
N MET A 1 -27.72 -8.92 45.27
CA MET A 1 -27.20 -7.54 45.13
C MET A 1 -25.91 -7.60 44.33
N SER A 2 -25.86 -6.76 43.30
CA SER A 2 -24.72 -6.28 42.52
C SER A 2 -23.76 -7.25 41.82
N SER A 3 -23.94 -7.28 40.52
CA SER A 3 -23.00 -7.56 39.44
C SER A 3 -21.67 -6.80 39.57
N THR A 4 -20.57 -7.47 39.19
CA THR A 4 -19.34 -6.81 38.73
C THR A 4 -19.06 -7.23 37.30
N ASN A 5 -19.51 -6.40 36.35
CA ASN A 5 -18.98 -6.39 34.99
C ASN A 5 -17.54 -5.85 35.08
N LEU A 6 -16.54 -6.72 34.94
CA LEU A 6 -15.20 -6.29 34.56
C LEU A 6 -15.24 -5.98 33.06
N CYS A 7 -15.53 -4.72 32.74
CA CYS A 7 -15.06 -4.16 31.48
C CYS A 7 -13.54 -4.02 31.64
N ASP A 8 -12.77 -4.97 31.10
CA ASP A 8 -11.34 -4.71 30.86
C ASP A 8 -11.25 -3.41 30.06
N ALA A 9 -10.68 -2.38 30.67
CA ALA A 9 -10.36 -1.15 29.98
C ALA A 9 -9.28 -1.50 28.95
N ALA A 10 -9.71 -1.83 27.73
CA ALA A 10 -8.80 -2.07 26.62
C ALA A 10 -7.85 -0.88 26.53
N THR A 11 -6.58 -1.12 26.82
CA THR A 11 -5.51 -0.15 26.63
C THR A 11 -5.56 0.28 25.18
N LEU A 12 -5.90 1.54 24.93
CA LEU A 12 -5.96 2.06 23.56
C LEU A 12 -4.56 1.94 22.94
N PRO A 13 -4.45 1.46 21.68
CA PRO A 13 -3.17 1.44 21.00
C PRO A 13 -2.60 2.85 20.95
N ARG A 14 -1.27 2.96 21.06
CA ARG A 14 -0.54 4.24 21.09
C ARG A 14 -0.94 5.16 19.93
N TYR A 15 -1.29 4.57 18.79
CA TYR A 15 -1.89 5.24 17.65
C TYR A 15 -3.26 4.63 17.34
N PRO A 16 -4.38 5.30 17.67
CA PRO A 16 -5.72 4.74 17.46
C PRO A 16 -6.19 4.79 16.00
N THR A 17 -5.57 5.65 15.18
CA THR A 17 -5.99 5.94 13.80
C THR A 17 -4.80 6.35 12.93
N ILE A 18 -4.80 5.96 11.65
CA ILE A 18 -3.90 6.48 10.62
C ILE A 18 -4.71 7.28 9.58
N PHE A 19 -4.20 8.46 9.24
CA PHE A 19 -4.67 9.26 8.12
C PHE A 19 -3.65 9.19 6.99
N VAL A 20 -4.08 8.78 5.80
CA VAL A 20 -3.21 8.67 4.62
C VAL A 20 -3.71 9.61 3.54
N PHE A 21 -2.87 10.54 3.11
CA PHE A 21 -3.15 11.47 2.01
C PHE A 21 -2.11 11.29 0.93
N LYS A 22 -2.51 10.81 -0.27
CA LYS A 22 -1.59 10.63 -1.40
C LYS A 22 -2.30 10.27 -2.72
N ASP A 23 -1.48 9.83 -3.67
CA ASP A 23 -1.76 9.28 -5.00
C ASP A 23 -2.07 7.75 -5.00
N SER A 24 -2.02 7.14 -6.19
CA SER A 24 -2.29 5.72 -6.47
C SER A 24 -1.39 4.73 -5.73
N THR A 25 -0.18 5.14 -5.33
CA THR A 25 0.82 4.31 -4.63
C THR A 25 0.30 3.80 -3.28
N VAL A 26 -0.67 4.49 -2.68
CA VAL A 26 -1.22 4.10 -1.37
C VAL A 26 -2.74 4.15 -1.36
N ASP A 27 -3.38 4.21 -2.53
CA ASP A 27 -4.83 4.25 -2.63
C ASP A 27 -5.42 2.86 -2.34
N PRO A 28 -6.20 2.69 -1.24
CA PRO A 28 -6.84 1.43 -0.93
C PRO A 28 -8.09 1.19 -1.80
N SER A 29 -8.03 1.56 -3.07
CA SER A 29 -9.11 1.42 -4.07
C SER A 29 -10.24 2.44 -3.94
N ASN A 30 -10.00 3.63 -3.39
CA ASN A 30 -11.00 4.70 -3.46
C ASN A 30 -11.29 5.09 -4.91
N ASN A 31 -10.29 4.97 -5.78
CA ASN A 31 -10.38 5.24 -7.19
C ASN A 31 -11.45 4.42 -7.94
N ASP A 32 -11.86 3.26 -7.42
CA ASP A 32 -12.91 2.44 -8.06
C ASP A 32 -14.30 3.07 -7.97
N PHE A 33 -14.53 3.88 -6.95
CA PHE A 33 -15.78 4.60 -6.67
C PHE A 33 -15.81 6.00 -7.31
N LEU A 34 -14.75 6.38 -8.03
CA LEU A 34 -14.61 7.67 -8.69
C LEU A 34 -14.58 7.51 -10.22
N PRO A 35 -14.97 8.56 -10.98
CA PRO A 35 -14.81 8.59 -12.43
C PRO A 35 -13.33 8.79 -12.79
N ALA A 36 -12.52 7.75 -12.62
CA ALA A 36 -11.09 7.77 -12.89
C ALA A 36 -10.75 7.13 -14.23
N MET A 37 -9.80 7.73 -14.95
CA MET A 37 -9.34 7.23 -16.26
C MET A 37 -8.47 5.98 -16.17
N ILE A 38 -7.85 5.73 -15.01
CA ILE A 38 -6.95 4.60 -14.79
C ILE A 38 -7.46 3.85 -13.56
N LYS A 39 -7.66 2.54 -13.68
CA LYS A 39 -8.07 1.64 -12.59
C LYS A 39 -7.11 0.44 -12.53
N SER A 40 -7.18 -0.30 -11.43
CA SER A 40 -6.39 -1.51 -11.17
C SER A 40 -7.26 -2.62 -10.55
N ASN A 41 -8.56 -2.57 -10.81
CA ASN A 41 -9.54 -3.57 -10.38
C ASN A 41 -9.64 -4.77 -11.35
N PHE A 42 -8.51 -5.14 -11.95
CA PHE A 42 -8.41 -6.23 -12.92
C PHE A 42 -7.04 -6.94 -12.79
N PHE A 43 -6.99 -8.20 -13.19
CA PHE A 43 -5.75 -8.99 -13.22
C PHE A 43 -4.72 -8.33 -14.15
N PRO A 44 -3.43 -8.20 -13.79
CA PRO A 44 -2.73 -8.94 -12.74
C PRO A 44 -2.62 -8.22 -11.39
N TYR A 45 -3.24 -7.05 -11.22
CA TYR A 45 -3.21 -6.38 -9.92
C TYR A 45 -3.90 -7.24 -8.85
N GLY A 46 -3.31 -7.25 -7.65
CA GLY A 46 -3.81 -8.06 -6.55
C GLY A 46 -3.57 -9.58 -6.65
N GLN A 47 -2.74 -10.04 -7.59
CA GLN A 47 -2.42 -11.47 -7.74
C GLN A 47 -1.77 -12.12 -6.52
N ASP A 48 -1.18 -11.37 -5.59
CA ASP A 48 -0.53 -11.89 -4.38
C ASP A 48 -1.45 -11.78 -3.15
N PHE A 49 -2.67 -11.25 -3.30
CA PHE A 49 -3.67 -11.38 -2.24
C PHE A 49 -4.04 -12.85 -2.01
N PRO A 50 -4.45 -13.23 -0.78
CA PRO A 50 -4.84 -14.60 -0.46
C PRO A 50 -5.93 -15.17 -1.38
N ASP A 51 -6.86 -14.32 -1.83
CA ASP A 51 -7.95 -14.71 -2.71
C ASP A 51 -7.59 -14.55 -4.20
N HIS A 52 -6.42 -13.99 -4.53
CA HIS A 52 -5.98 -13.61 -5.87
C HIS A 52 -6.98 -12.70 -6.62
N ILE A 53 -7.79 -11.95 -5.87
CA ILE A 53 -8.80 -11.04 -6.41
C ILE A 53 -8.21 -9.64 -6.58
N PRO A 54 -8.34 -9.02 -7.77
CA PRO A 54 -7.95 -7.64 -7.98
C PRO A 54 -8.78 -6.70 -7.12
N THR A 55 -8.14 -6.06 -6.15
CA THR A 55 -8.85 -5.19 -5.20
C THR A 55 -9.01 -3.76 -5.68
N GLY A 56 -8.33 -3.33 -6.77
CA GLY A 56 -8.21 -1.91 -7.15
C GLY A 56 -6.96 -1.21 -6.61
N ARG A 57 -5.98 -1.98 -6.12
CA ARG A 57 -4.68 -1.49 -5.66
C ARG A 57 -3.69 -1.57 -6.80
N PHE A 58 -2.92 -0.50 -6.99
CA PHE A 58 -1.87 -0.46 -8.00
C PHE A 58 -0.60 -1.20 -7.54
N THR A 59 -0.71 -2.49 -7.28
CA THR A 59 0.41 -3.38 -6.93
C THR A 59 -0.02 -4.84 -7.07
N ASN A 60 0.90 -5.79 -6.91
CA ASN A 60 0.59 -7.21 -6.84
C ASN A 60 -0.21 -7.61 -5.60
N GLY A 61 -0.18 -6.83 -4.51
CA GLY A 61 -0.89 -7.19 -3.28
C GLY A 61 -1.19 -6.01 -2.35
N ARG A 62 -0.69 -6.09 -1.12
CA ARG A 62 -0.89 -5.10 -0.05
C ARG A 62 0.00 -3.88 -0.24
N LEU A 63 -0.60 -2.72 0.01
CA LEU A 63 0.10 -1.42 0.10
C LEU A 63 0.89 -1.29 1.41
N ILE A 64 1.88 -0.40 1.43
CA ILE A 64 2.64 0.01 2.64
C ILE A 64 1.73 0.37 3.81
N THR A 65 0.60 1.01 3.54
CA THR A 65 -0.35 1.46 4.56
C THR A 65 -1.07 0.31 5.24
N ASN A 66 -1.27 -0.82 4.57
CA ASN A 66 -1.84 -2.03 5.20
C ASN A 66 -0.82 -2.66 6.14
N PHE A 67 0.43 -2.79 5.72
CA PHE A 67 1.50 -3.29 6.58
C PHE A 67 1.73 -2.40 7.80
N LEU A 68 1.79 -1.08 7.60
CA LEU A 68 1.96 -0.14 8.71
C LEU A 68 0.78 -0.19 9.68
N ALA A 69 -0.47 -0.23 9.18
CA ALA A 69 -1.65 -0.36 10.02
C ALA A 69 -1.69 -1.70 10.77
N SER A 70 -1.14 -2.76 10.18
CA SER A 70 -1.00 -4.07 10.82
C SER A 70 0.04 -4.03 11.94
N LEU A 71 1.21 -3.43 11.68
CA LEU A 71 2.30 -3.27 12.65
C LEU A 71 1.91 -2.38 13.83
N LEU A 72 1.00 -1.42 13.62
CA LEU A 72 0.44 -0.57 14.68
C LEU A 72 -0.80 -1.17 15.35
N GLU A 73 -1.16 -2.42 15.03
CA GLU A 73 -2.33 -3.13 15.58
C GLU A 73 -3.67 -2.41 15.37
N ILE A 74 -3.78 -1.60 14.31
CA ILE A 74 -4.99 -0.84 13.98
C ILE A 74 -5.92 -1.69 13.11
N LYS A 75 -5.37 -2.23 12.02
CA LYS A 75 -6.12 -3.02 11.05
C LYS A 75 -5.20 -3.76 10.09
N GLU A 76 -5.56 -5.00 9.77
CA GLU A 76 -4.80 -5.82 8.82
C GLU A 76 -4.89 -5.30 7.37
N LEU A 77 -6.09 -4.92 6.93
CA LEU A 77 -6.32 -4.37 5.59
C LEU A 77 -7.17 -3.10 5.65
N LEU A 78 -6.69 -2.05 5.02
CA LEU A 78 -7.37 -0.76 4.95
C LEU A 78 -8.48 -0.82 3.87
N PRO A 79 -9.76 -0.61 4.23
CA PRO A 79 -10.82 -0.56 3.24
C PRO A 79 -10.75 0.76 2.44
N PRO A 80 -11.40 0.82 1.26
CA PRO A 80 -11.65 2.09 0.60
C PRO A 80 -12.53 2.96 1.50
N TYR A 81 -12.15 4.21 1.73
CA TYR A 81 -12.99 5.17 2.43
C TYR A 81 -14.28 5.47 1.66
N MET A 82 -14.23 5.44 0.32
CA MET A 82 -15.38 5.70 -0.54
C MET A 82 -16.31 4.50 -0.75
N ASP A 83 -16.05 3.36 -0.10
CA ASP A 83 -16.92 2.19 -0.19
C ASP A 83 -18.26 2.46 0.52
N PRO A 84 -19.40 2.51 -0.20
CA PRO A 84 -20.70 2.77 0.41
C PRO A 84 -21.16 1.67 1.37
N MET A 85 -20.56 0.48 1.30
CA MET A 85 -20.85 -0.65 2.19
C MET A 85 -20.04 -0.60 3.50
N LEU A 86 -19.15 0.38 3.65
CA LEU A 86 -18.31 0.48 4.84
C LEU A 86 -19.10 1.02 6.04
N SER A 87 -19.21 0.23 7.11
CA SER A 87 -19.88 0.64 8.35
C SER A 87 -19.17 1.83 9.03
N LYS A 88 -19.91 2.69 9.74
CA LYS A 88 -19.34 3.86 10.45
C LYS A 88 -18.26 3.50 11.47
N ASP A 89 -18.36 2.35 12.13
CA ASP A 89 -17.34 1.92 13.12
C ASP A 89 -16.02 1.53 12.44
N LYS A 90 -16.07 1.00 11.23
CA LYS A 90 -14.89 0.70 10.41
C LYS A 90 -14.22 1.97 9.86
N HIS A 91 -14.97 3.07 9.67
CA HIS A 91 -14.44 4.36 9.25
C HIS A 91 -13.61 5.07 10.34
N ARG A 92 -13.94 4.86 11.63
CA ARG A 92 -13.34 5.63 12.75
C ARG A 92 -11.84 5.41 12.93
N ARG A 93 -11.27 4.33 12.39
CA ARG A 93 -9.88 3.92 12.63
C ARG A 93 -8.94 4.18 11.46
N VAL A 94 -9.47 4.46 10.27
CA VAL A 94 -8.65 4.61 9.06
C VAL A 94 -9.35 5.56 8.10
N LEU A 95 -8.68 6.67 7.75
CA LEU A 95 -9.13 7.60 6.72
C LEU A 95 -8.02 7.76 5.69
N ALA A 96 -8.22 7.15 4.52
CA ALA A 96 -7.37 7.35 3.36
C ALA A 96 -8.10 8.28 2.38
N LEU A 97 -7.57 9.47 2.17
CA LEU A 97 -8.12 10.47 1.26
C LEU A 97 -7.18 10.66 0.08
N ARG A 98 -7.74 10.57 -1.13
CA ARG A 98 -7.02 10.85 -2.37
C ARG A 98 -6.78 12.35 -2.48
N LEU A 99 -5.52 12.76 -2.61
CA LEU A 99 -5.18 14.09 -3.15
C LEU A 99 -4.78 13.91 -4.61
N LEU A 100 -5.56 14.51 -5.51
CA LEU A 100 -5.18 14.64 -6.91
C LEU A 100 -4.11 15.73 -7.03
N ASP A 101 -2.85 15.42 -6.73
CA ASP A 101 -1.74 16.30 -7.10
C ASP A 101 -0.96 15.68 -8.27
N TRP A 102 -1.40 16.02 -9.49
CA TRP A 102 -0.70 15.74 -10.75
C TRP A 102 0.61 16.56 -10.91
N GLY A 103 1.11 17.21 -9.85
CA GLY A 103 2.30 18.08 -9.88
C GLY A 103 3.64 17.40 -9.53
N TRP A 104 3.64 16.11 -9.18
CA TRP A 104 4.74 15.50 -8.41
C TRP A 104 5.84 14.75 -9.19
N ILE A 105 5.83 14.76 -10.53
CA ILE A 105 6.98 14.24 -11.30
C ILE A 105 8.17 15.24 -11.27
N SER A 106 7.96 16.51 -10.86
CA SER A 106 8.98 17.57 -10.91
C SER A 106 9.48 18.07 -9.54
N ALA A 107 8.72 17.88 -8.46
CA ALA A 107 9.01 18.54 -7.20
C ALA A 107 9.73 17.64 -6.18
N ARG A 108 11.07 17.57 -6.36
CA ARG A 108 12.05 17.56 -5.26
C ARG A 108 12.38 16.19 -4.61
N THR A 109 13.24 15.44 -5.31
CA THR A 109 14.24 14.51 -4.72
C THR A 109 15.36 15.24 -3.95
N ARG A 110 15.01 16.18 -3.07
CA ARG A 110 15.98 16.83 -2.19
C ARG A 110 15.44 16.95 -0.77
N ALA A 111 16.16 16.27 0.13
CA ALA A 111 16.08 16.25 1.59
C ALA A 111 15.16 15.19 2.23
N ILE A 112 15.60 13.93 2.21
CA ILE A 112 15.67 13.12 3.45
C ILE A 112 17.07 12.49 3.48
N PRO A 113 18.05 13.10 4.16
CA PRO A 113 19.38 12.49 4.36
C PRO A 113 19.35 11.22 5.22
N GLU A 114 18.23 10.91 5.90
CA GLU A 114 18.07 9.73 6.78
C GLU A 114 17.42 8.49 6.14
N LEU A 115 17.28 8.42 4.81
CA LEU A 115 17.21 7.12 4.14
C LEU A 115 18.64 6.65 3.91
N ARG A 116 19.35 6.38 5.02
CA ARG A 116 20.56 5.57 5.02
C ARG A 116 20.20 4.30 4.26
N ALA A 117 21.06 3.86 3.35
CA ALA A 117 20.87 2.61 2.61
C ALA A 117 20.37 1.51 3.59
N PRO A 118 19.42 0.66 3.18
CA PRO A 118 18.90 -0.40 4.05
C PRO A 118 20.07 -1.11 4.73
N THR A 119 20.01 -1.26 6.05
CA THR A 119 20.99 -2.10 6.76
C THR A 119 20.89 -3.52 6.18
N GLU A 120 21.95 -4.32 6.31
CA GLU A 120 21.99 -5.70 5.77
C GLU A 120 20.80 -6.56 6.25
N GLU A 121 20.21 -6.18 7.40
CA GLU A 121 18.98 -6.75 7.98
C GLU A 121 17.69 -6.44 7.19
N TYR A 122 17.59 -5.28 6.53
CA TYR A 122 16.47 -4.88 5.65
C TYR A 122 16.85 -4.90 4.17
N ALA A 123 17.92 -5.64 3.80
CA ALA A 123 18.29 -5.84 2.42
C ALA A 123 17.14 -6.56 1.71
N ILE A 124 16.45 -5.84 0.84
CA ILE A 124 15.41 -6.43 0.01
C ILE A 124 16.11 -7.39 -0.95
N PRO A 125 15.69 -8.66 -1.08
CA PRO A 125 16.28 -9.62 -2.02
C PRO A 125 15.86 -9.32 -3.48
N VAL A 126 15.76 -8.04 -3.83
CA VAL A 126 15.40 -7.57 -5.16
C VAL A 126 16.60 -7.66 -6.09
N VAL A 127 16.38 -8.31 -7.21
CA VAL A 127 17.35 -8.48 -8.29
C VAL A 127 17.11 -7.43 -9.37
N TYR A 128 15.84 -7.09 -9.62
CA TYR A 128 15.42 -6.23 -10.72
C TYR A 128 14.92 -4.88 -10.20
N HIS A 129 15.68 -3.83 -10.51
CA HIS A 129 15.39 -2.45 -10.08
C HIS A 129 15.11 -1.50 -11.25
N THR A 130 15.46 -1.90 -12.48
CA THR A 130 15.27 -1.07 -13.69
C THR A 130 14.06 -1.47 -14.54
N VAL A 131 13.41 -2.59 -14.22
CA VAL A 131 12.31 -3.18 -14.98
C VAL A 131 11.20 -3.54 -13.99
N GLY A 132 9.94 -3.32 -14.38
CA GLY A 132 8.79 -3.76 -13.60
C GLY A 132 8.52 -5.26 -13.76
N CYS A 133 7.93 -5.90 -12.76
CA CYS A 133 7.52 -7.31 -12.86
C CYS A 133 6.43 -7.54 -13.92
N CYS A 134 5.55 -6.57 -14.09
CA CYS A 134 4.46 -6.62 -15.05
C CYS A 134 4.83 -5.86 -16.33
N GLY A 135 4.74 -6.58 -17.44
CA GLY A 135 5.13 -6.09 -18.77
C GLY A 135 6.63 -6.13 -19.01
N SER A 136 7.04 -5.60 -20.16
CA SER A 136 8.44 -5.45 -20.55
C SER A 136 9.05 -4.11 -20.09
N GLY A 137 8.30 -3.32 -19.34
CA GLY A 137 8.52 -1.88 -19.18
C GLY A 137 9.69 -1.53 -18.26
N PHE A 138 10.46 -0.52 -18.68
CA PHE A 138 11.39 0.17 -17.81
C PHE A 138 10.63 0.97 -16.74
N TRP A 139 11.17 1.05 -15.53
CA TRP A 139 10.64 1.94 -14.51
C TRP A 139 10.56 3.40 -15.03
N ALA A 140 9.54 4.14 -14.61
CA ALA A 140 9.14 5.51 -14.96
C ALA A 140 8.92 5.85 -16.44
N ILE A 141 9.19 4.93 -17.38
CA ILE A 141 9.07 5.18 -18.83
C ILE A 141 8.19 4.12 -19.50
N GLY A 142 7.88 3.01 -18.80
CA GLY A 142 7.06 1.92 -19.30
C GLY A 142 5.54 2.15 -19.18
N PRO A 143 4.73 1.32 -19.88
CA PRO A 143 3.28 1.31 -19.71
C PRO A 143 2.88 0.72 -18.34
N LEU A 144 1.72 1.14 -17.83
CA LEU A 144 1.05 0.43 -16.73
C LEU A 144 0.58 -0.95 -17.18
N CYS A 145 0.35 -1.86 -16.23
CA CYS A 145 -0.22 -3.17 -16.53
C CYS A 145 -1.61 -3.04 -17.18
N ASN A 146 -1.87 -3.94 -18.12
CA ASN A 146 -3.22 -4.26 -18.58
C ASN A 146 -3.48 -5.77 -18.45
N ALA A 147 -4.73 -6.19 -18.67
CA ALA A 147 -5.16 -7.58 -18.51
C ALA A 147 -4.48 -8.59 -19.45
N ALA A 148 -3.87 -8.13 -20.55
CA ALA A 148 -3.17 -8.99 -21.51
C ALA A 148 -1.64 -8.96 -21.31
N THR A 149 -1.14 -8.21 -20.35
CA THR A 149 0.30 -8.04 -20.13
C THR A 149 0.85 -9.22 -19.32
N PRO A 150 1.93 -9.88 -19.76
CA PRO A 150 2.54 -10.96 -18.99
C PRO A 150 3.18 -10.42 -17.70
N THR A 151 3.19 -11.25 -16.67
CA THR A 151 3.85 -10.96 -15.39
C THR A 151 5.06 -11.86 -15.15
N CYS A 152 5.96 -11.39 -14.31
CA CYS A 152 7.09 -12.17 -13.84
C CYS A 152 6.62 -13.31 -12.91
N SER A 153 7.41 -14.37 -12.80
CA SER A 153 7.06 -15.53 -11.95
C SER A 153 7.21 -15.26 -10.45
N ASN A 154 8.09 -14.33 -10.05
CA ASN A 154 8.32 -13.99 -8.64
C ASN A 154 8.39 -12.47 -8.44
N PRO A 155 7.29 -11.83 -8.00
CA PRO A 155 7.24 -10.39 -7.77
C PRO A 155 8.20 -9.88 -6.69
N SER A 156 8.55 -10.70 -5.69
CA SER A 156 9.45 -10.28 -4.59
C SER A 156 10.88 -10.00 -5.04
N GLN A 157 11.26 -10.41 -6.26
CA GLN A 157 12.57 -10.09 -6.85
C GLN A 157 12.61 -8.72 -7.56
N PHE A 158 11.47 -8.01 -7.64
CA PHE A 158 11.35 -6.74 -8.36
C PHE A 158 11.04 -5.61 -7.39
N ILE A 159 11.71 -4.46 -7.58
CA ILE A 159 11.36 -3.25 -6.82
C ILE A 159 9.98 -2.76 -7.23
N PHE A 160 9.71 -2.77 -8.54
CA PHE A 160 8.49 -2.22 -9.12
C PHE A 160 7.60 -3.32 -9.67
N TRP A 161 6.30 -3.19 -9.38
CA TRP A 161 5.26 -4.02 -9.95
C TRP A 161 5.00 -3.63 -11.40
N ASP A 162 4.74 -2.35 -11.67
CA ASP A 162 4.62 -1.78 -13.01
C ASP A 162 5.65 -0.65 -13.21
N ALA A 163 5.46 0.22 -14.20
CA ALA A 163 6.41 1.30 -14.44
C ALA A 163 6.58 2.29 -13.27
N VAL A 164 5.60 2.45 -12.38
CA VAL A 164 5.65 3.51 -11.34
C VAL A 164 5.34 3.00 -9.94
N HIS A 165 4.63 1.88 -9.81
CA HIS A 165 4.18 1.38 -8.52
C HIS A 165 5.08 0.26 -7.98
N PRO A 166 5.51 0.31 -6.71
CA PRO A 166 6.25 -0.75 -6.04
C PRO A 166 5.51 -2.09 -5.89
N THR A 167 6.28 -3.15 -5.69
CA THR A 167 5.76 -4.47 -5.32
C THR A 167 5.33 -4.54 -3.85
N GLU A 168 4.48 -5.53 -3.50
CA GLU A 168 4.12 -5.82 -2.10
C GLU A 168 5.37 -5.96 -1.20
N GLU A 169 6.43 -6.61 -1.69
CA GLU A 169 7.65 -6.85 -0.91
C GLU A 169 8.34 -5.53 -0.52
N VAL A 170 8.47 -4.61 -1.47
CA VAL A 170 9.06 -3.28 -1.19
C VAL A 170 8.20 -2.52 -0.20
N TYR A 171 6.87 -2.60 -0.32
CA TYR A 171 5.96 -1.98 0.64
C TYR A 171 6.07 -2.55 2.04
N LYS A 172 6.26 -3.86 2.16
CA LYS A 172 6.46 -4.53 3.45
C LYS A 172 7.72 -4.02 4.14
N VAL A 173 8.85 -3.99 3.44
CA VAL A 173 10.12 -3.49 4.00
C VAL A 173 10.02 -2.01 4.35
N ALA A 174 9.43 -1.19 3.47
CA ALA A 174 9.23 0.23 3.74
C ALA A 174 8.33 0.47 4.96
N ALA A 175 7.31 -0.36 5.19
CA ALA A 175 6.46 -0.28 6.37
C ALA A 175 7.21 -0.66 7.65
N THR A 176 8.03 -1.71 7.62
CA THR A 176 8.88 -2.08 8.76
C THR A 176 9.85 -0.96 9.13
N LEU A 177 10.55 -0.40 8.14
CA LEU A 177 11.45 0.75 8.36
C LEU A 177 10.73 1.98 8.92
N ALA A 178 9.48 2.21 8.51
CA ALA A 178 8.66 3.29 9.04
C ALA A 178 8.21 3.00 10.47
N ALA A 179 7.81 1.76 10.78
CA ALA A 179 7.38 1.34 12.10
C ALA A 179 8.51 1.41 13.13
N ASP A 180 9.73 1.01 12.75
CA ASP A 180 10.91 1.07 13.64
C ASP A 180 11.26 2.51 14.08
N LYS A 181 10.85 3.51 13.29
CA LYS A 181 11.00 4.93 13.65
C LYS A 181 9.85 5.46 14.53
N LEU A 182 8.74 4.73 14.61
CA LEU A 182 7.51 5.14 15.30
C LEU A 182 7.31 4.43 16.65
N LEU A 183 7.76 3.18 16.76
CA LEU A 183 7.63 2.34 17.94
C LEU A 183 8.78 2.58 18.93
#